data_AF-A0A317VQY0-F1
#
_entry.id   AF-A0A317VQY0-F1
#
_cell.length_a   1.000
_cell.length_b   1.000
_cell.length_c   1.000
_cell.angle_alpha   90.00
_cell.angle_beta   90.00
_cell.angle_gamma   90.00
#
_symmetry.space_group_name_H-M   'P 1'
#
loop_
_entity.id
_entity.type
_entity.pdbx_description
1 polymer ?
#
loop_
_entity_poly.entity_id
_entity_poly.type
_entity_poly.pdbx_seq_one_letter_code
_entity_poly.pdbx_strand_id
1 'polypeptide(L)'
;MSSSHPRQSSVDLDSPGRPFDNIINFRDVGRTINQLVGKRVLKEGILFRSARLDDASERDKRRLTDELHIATIIDLRSSTEHQMATTKRLSELAAASSPSSPSSSTTLPPTTNDIHLIDLPHVHRFPVSLTGKAFERTLLWRLDWWNFFKVLALAASGYRSDAVLIVGQQVMSPRGLIGLGIDTLDSSFGEMKTIFDLFSTPTTHNLDDQDPSSDDDNISTPYPIIIHCTQGKDRTGLIILLLLLLVADVVSIEAMTSDYVRSEGELVIEMEERMKEVRLLGLSEEYTKCPDGFTGRICEHLDRRYGGVEGYLGLIGIGKEKVERIRRVLLA
;
A
#
# COMPACT_ATOMS: atom_id res chain seq x y z
N MET A 1 -13.68 -32.57 4.67
CA MET A 1 -14.03 -32.63 3.24
C MET A 1 -13.59 -31.31 2.63
N SER A 2 -12.51 -31.36 1.83
CA SER A 2 -11.86 -30.18 1.26
C SER A 2 -12.69 -29.69 0.07
N SER A 3 -13.36 -28.54 0.22
CA SER A 3 -14.02 -27.87 -0.90
C SER A 3 -12.97 -27.12 -1.71
N SER A 4 -12.38 -27.79 -2.68
CA SER A 4 -11.71 -27.14 -3.80
C SER A 4 -12.77 -26.36 -4.58
N HIS A 5 -12.88 -25.05 -4.34
CA HIS A 5 -13.63 -24.20 -5.25
C HIS A 5 -12.82 -23.99 -6.52
N PRO A 6 -13.31 -24.39 -7.70
CA PRO A 6 -12.73 -23.93 -8.95
C PRO A 6 -12.84 -22.40 -8.95
N ARG A 7 -11.75 -21.70 -9.27
CA ARG A 7 -11.74 -20.25 -9.47
C ARG A 7 -12.90 -19.94 -10.41
N GLN A 8 -13.95 -19.28 -9.92
CA GLN A 8 -15.10 -18.91 -10.73
C GLN A 8 -14.64 -17.90 -11.77
N SER A 9 -14.31 -18.40 -12.96
CA SER A 9 -13.98 -17.64 -14.16
C SER A 9 -15.24 -17.10 -14.86
N SER A 10 -16.21 -16.60 -14.10
CA SER A 10 -17.48 -16.14 -14.65
C SER A 10 -18.14 -15.06 -13.80
N VAL A 11 -17.36 -14.06 -13.38
CA VAL A 11 -17.94 -12.77 -12.99
C VAL A 11 -17.88 -11.89 -14.23
N ASP A 12 -19.03 -11.39 -14.66
CA ASP A 12 -19.22 -10.58 -15.87
C ASP A 12 -18.23 -9.39 -15.91
N LEU A 13 -17.18 -9.51 -16.73
CA LEU A 13 -15.98 -8.64 -16.76
C LEU A 13 -16.20 -7.30 -17.49
N ASP A 14 -17.43 -7.06 -17.95
CA ASP A 14 -17.83 -5.82 -18.66
C ASP A 14 -18.57 -4.83 -17.75
N SER A 15 -18.68 -5.09 -16.45
CA SER A 15 -19.24 -4.11 -15.51
C SER A 15 -18.31 -2.89 -15.40
N PRO A 16 -18.78 -1.66 -15.71
CA PRO A 16 -17.97 -0.43 -15.62
C PRO A 16 -17.46 -0.13 -14.19
N GLY A 17 -17.90 -0.89 -13.19
CA GLY A 17 -17.49 -0.78 -11.79
C GLY A 17 -16.25 -1.58 -11.36
N ARG A 18 -15.70 -2.49 -12.18
CA ARG A 18 -14.50 -3.28 -11.81
C ARG A 18 -13.46 -3.31 -12.94
N PRO A 19 -12.43 -2.44 -12.90
CA PRO A 19 -11.47 -2.31 -13.99
C PRO A 19 -10.44 -3.47 -14.08
N PHE A 20 -10.31 -4.32 -13.07
CA PHE A 20 -9.32 -5.39 -13.03
C PHE A 20 -9.95 -6.72 -12.62
N ASP A 21 -9.39 -7.81 -13.15
CA ASP A 21 -9.84 -9.17 -12.86
C ASP A 21 -9.59 -9.48 -11.38
N ASN A 22 -8.35 -9.30 -10.91
CA ASN A 22 -7.94 -9.70 -9.57
C ASN A 22 -7.44 -8.55 -8.69
N ILE A 23 -7.08 -7.40 -9.27
CA ILE A 23 -6.65 -6.23 -8.48
C ILE A 23 -7.90 -5.53 -7.92
N ILE A 24 -8.08 -5.60 -6.60
CA ILE A 24 -9.20 -4.95 -5.92
C ILE A 24 -8.83 -3.59 -5.33
N ASN A 25 -9.85 -2.82 -4.95
CA ASN A 25 -9.69 -1.49 -4.35
C ASN A 25 -8.86 -0.52 -5.23
N PHE A 26 -8.82 -0.79 -6.53
CA PHE A 26 -8.10 -0.01 -7.53
C PHE A 26 -8.88 1.24 -7.91
N ARG A 27 -8.25 2.42 -7.89
CA ARG A 27 -8.80 3.64 -8.50
C ARG A 27 -7.72 4.68 -8.80
N ASP A 28 -8.03 5.52 -9.78
CA ASP A 28 -7.36 6.80 -10.01
C ASP A 28 -7.83 7.81 -8.95
N VAL A 29 -6.87 8.37 -8.20
CA VAL A 29 -7.15 9.30 -7.11
C VAL A 29 -7.67 10.63 -7.67
N GLY A 30 -7.05 11.15 -8.73
CA GLY A 30 -7.45 12.40 -9.37
C GLY A 30 -8.87 12.31 -9.91
N ARG A 31 -9.18 11.24 -10.65
CA ARG A 31 -10.54 10.99 -11.17
C ARG A 31 -11.57 10.88 -10.06
N THR A 32 -11.26 10.14 -9.00
CA THR A 32 -12.18 9.93 -7.87
C THR A 32 -12.49 11.26 -7.18
N ILE A 33 -11.46 12.07 -6.88
CA ILE A 33 -11.64 13.37 -6.25
C ILE A 33 -12.38 14.35 -7.17
N ASN A 34 -12.06 14.39 -8.46
CA ASN A 34 -12.77 15.24 -9.42
C ASN A 34 -14.28 14.92 -9.46
N GLN A 35 -14.64 13.64 -9.41
CA GLN A 35 -16.04 13.21 -9.33
C GLN A 35 -16.72 13.65 -8.02
N LEU A 36 -16.04 13.49 -6.88
CA LEU A 36 -16.56 13.87 -5.57
C LEU A 36 -16.73 15.40 -5.43
N VAL A 37 -15.81 16.17 -6.02
CA VAL A 37 -15.82 17.64 -6.00
C VAL A 37 -16.73 18.24 -7.08
N GLY A 38 -17.03 17.48 -8.14
CA GLY A 38 -17.87 17.93 -9.27
C GLY A 38 -17.15 18.84 -10.27
N LYS A 39 -15.82 18.97 -10.18
CA LYS A 39 -14.97 19.73 -11.11
C LYS A 39 -13.57 19.11 -11.19
N ARG A 40 -12.88 19.34 -12.32
CA ARG A 40 -11.50 18.89 -12.53
C ARG A 40 -10.53 19.77 -11.73
N VAL A 41 -10.15 19.30 -10.53
CA VAL A 41 -9.19 19.97 -9.62
C VAL A 41 -7.84 19.25 -9.58
N LEU A 42 -7.82 17.94 -9.83
CA LEU A 42 -6.60 17.12 -9.88
C LEU A 42 -6.40 16.54 -11.28
N LYS A 43 -5.13 16.33 -11.67
CA LYS A 43 -4.77 15.58 -12.88
C LYS A 43 -5.17 14.12 -12.70
N GLU A 44 -5.79 13.56 -13.75
CA GLU A 44 -6.08 12.14 -13.85
C GLU A 44 -4.91 11.41 -14.51
N GLY A 45 -4.79 10.11 -14.28
CA GLY A 45 -3.75 9.27 -14.86
C GLY A 45 -2.37 9.41 -14.20
N ILE A 46 -2.26 10.13 -13.09
CA ILE A 46 -0.98 10.42 -12.42
C ILE A 46 -0.77 9.55 -11.18
N LEU A 47 -1.80 9.41 -10.33
CA LEU A 47 -1.72 8.71 -9.06
C LEU A 47 -2.86 7.70 -8.92
N PHE A 48 -2.49 6.45 -8.74
CA PHE A 48 -3.39 5.33 -8.54
C PHE A 48 -3.17 4.72 -7.16
N ARG A 49 -4.23 4.14 -6.59
CA ARG A 49 -4.15 3.34 -5.36
C ARG A 49 -4.82 2.00 -5.56
N SER A 50 -4.34 0.94 -4.90
CA SER A 50 -4.93 -0.40 -4.95
C SER A 50 -4.64 -1.23 -3.69
N ALA A 51 -5.26 -2.40 -3.59
CA ALA A 51 -4.74 -3.50 -2.78
C ALA A 51 -3.48 -4.13 -3.42
N ARG A 52 -2.94 -5.19 -2.79
CA ARG A 52 -1.78 -5.93 -3.31
C ARG A 52 -1.99 -6.40 -4.75
N LEU A 53 -0.88 -6.48 -5.49
CA LEU A 53 -0.88 -6.82 -6.91
C LEU A 53 -0.55 -8.30 -7.19
N ASP A 54 -0.26 -9.08 -6.16
CA ASP A 54 0.30 -10.44 -6.23
C ASP A 54 -0.50 -11.40 -7.14
N ASP A 55 -1.82 -11.20 -7.19
CA ASP A 55 -2.75 -12.05 -7.93
C ASP A 55 -3.15 -11.49 -9.31
N ALA A 56 -2.50 -10.41 -9.79
CA ALA A 56 -2.84 -9.78 -11.07
C ALA A 56 -2.81 -10.78 -12.25
N SER A 57 -3.89 -10.80 -13.04
CA SER A 57 -3.98 -11.61 -14.26
C SER A 57 -3.07 -11.08 -15.37
N GLU A 58 -2.87 -11.83 -16.45
CA GLU A 58 -2.16 -11.32 -17.64
C GLU A 58 -2.90 -10.16 -18.33
N ARG A 59 -4.22 -10.03 -18.13
CA ARG A 59 -4.97 -8.86 -18.57
C ARG A 59 -4.70 -7.68 -17.65
N ASP A 60 -4.67 -7.90 -16.34
CA ASP A 60 -4.37 -6.88 -15.34
C ASP A 60 -2.97 -6.29 -15.57
N LYS A 61 -1.96 -7.15 -15.81
CA LYS A 61 -0.58 -6.72 -16.11
C LYS A 61 -0.53 -5.84 -17.36
N ARG A 62 -1.13 -6.29 -18.47
CA ARG A 62 -1.22 -5.50 -19.72
C ARG A 62 -1.94 -4.18 -19.50
N ARG A 63 -3.00 -4.15 -18.71
CA ARG A 63 -3.70 -2.91 -18.40
C ARG A 63 -2.81 -1.94 -17.59
N LEU A 64 -2.05 -2.44 -16.61
CA LEU A 64 -1.09 -1.61 -15.87
C LEU A 64 0.01 -1.03 -16.77
N THR A 65 0.57 -1.81 -17.69
CA THR A 65 1.71 -1.39 -18.54
C THR A 65 1.29 -0.67 -19.81
N ASP A 66 0.32 -1.21 -20.53
CA ASP A 66 0.03 -0.82 -21.92
C ASP A 66 -1.10 0.22 -22.00
N GLU A 67 -2.01 0.24 -21.03
CA GLU A 67 -3.14 1.19 -21.01
C GLU A 67 -2.92 2.33 -20.01
N LEU A 68 -2.48 2.01 -18.80
CA LEU A 68 -2.25 3.00 -17.73
C LEU A 68 -0.82 3.52 -17.69
N HIS A 69 0.10 2.85 -18.39
CA HIS A 69 1.51 3.22 -18.46
C HIS A 69 2.15 3.42 -17.08
N ILE A 70 1.81 2.59 -16.09
CA ILE A 70 2.37 2.69 -14.74
C ILE A 70 3.89 2.65 -14.82
N ALA A 71 4.54 3.72 -14.38
CA ALA A 71 6.00 3.82 -14.35
C ALA A 71 6.57 3.29 -13.03
N THR A 72 5.85 3.49 -11.93
CA THR A 72 6.34 3.14 -10.58
C THR A 72 5.26 2.50 -9.70
N ILE A 73 5.66 1.48 -8.94
CA ILE A 73 4.88 0.85 -7.87
C ILE A 73 5.51 1.16 -6.52
N ILE A 74 4.78 1.84 -5.64
CA ILE A 74 5.15 1.98 -4.23
C ILE A 74 4.46 0.87 -3.44
N ASP A 75 5.25 -0.10 -2.94
CA ASP A 75 4.76 -1.18 -2.09
C ASP A 75 5.03 -0.87 -0.62
N LEU A 76 3.96 -0.62 0.14
CA LEU A 76 4.03 -0.23 1.56
C LEU A 76 4.05 -1.42 2.53
N ARG A 77 4.12 -2.65 2.02
CA ARG A 77 4.10 -3.87 2.82
C ARG A 77 5.41 -4.10 3.58
N SER A 78 5.28 -4.74 4.72
CA SER A 78 6.41 -5.18 5.54
C SER A 78 7.06 -6.43 4.98
N SER A 79 8.30 -6.68 5.38
CA SER A 79 8.99 -7.94 5.06
C SER A 79 8.21 -9.17 5.55
N THR A 80 7.48 -9.05 6.67
CA THR A 80 6.62 -10.12 7.18
C THR A 80 5.46 -10.42 6.23
N GLU A 81 4.80 -9.39 5.70
CA GLU A 81 3.74 -9.55 4.70
C GLU A 81 4.25 -10.17 3.40
N HIS A 82 5.43 -9.74 2.93
CA HIS A 82 6.09 -10.36 1.76
C HIS A 82 6.43 -11.83 2.00
N GLN A 83 6.92 -12.19 3.20
CA GLN A 83 7.19 -13.59 3.57
C GLN A 83 5.90 -14.43 3.60
N MET A 84 4.80 -13.88 4.13
CA MET A 84 3.49 -14.54 4.15
C MET A 84 2.97 -14.76 2.72
N ALA A 85 3.07 -13.75 1.85
CA ALA A 85 2.68 -13.84 0.45
C ALA A 85 3.50 -14.88 -0.31
N THR A 86 4.82 -14.89 -0.12
CA THR A 86 5.72 -15.91 -0.68
C THR A 86 5.36 -17.32 -0.20
N THR A 87 5.09 -17.49 1.10
CA THR A 87 4.70 -18.80 1.65
C THR A 87 3.37 -19.28 1.05
N LYS A 88 2.39 -18.39 0.93
CA LYS A 88 1.11 -18.66 0.25
C LYS A 88 1.37 -19.12 -1.19
N ARG A 89 2.16 -18.37 -1.96
CA ARG A 89 2.47 -18.69 -3.36
C ARG A 89 3.17 -20.04 -3.55
N LEU A 90 4.16 -20.34 -2.72
CA LEU A 90 4.85 -21.63 -2.75
C LEU A 90 3.90 -22.79 -2.43
N SER A 91 2.98 -22.61 -1.48
CA SER A 91 1.98 -23.63 -1.14
C SER A 91 1.01 -23.91 -2.29
N GLU A 92 0.60 -22.87 -3.03
CA GLU A 92 -0.26 -23.00 -4.22
C GLU A 92 0.45 -23.73 -5.36
N LEU A 93 1.71 -23.40 -5.62
CA LEU A 93 2.53 -24.07 -6.65
C LEU A 93 2.74 -25.55 -6.30
N ALA A 94 3.01 -25.87 -5.03
CA ALA A 94 3.12 -27.25 -4.57
C ALA A 94 1.80 -28.03 -4.71
N ALA A 95 0.67 -27.40 -4.39
CA ALA A 95 -0.65 -28.00 -4.56
C ALA A 95 -0.98 -28.25 -6.04
N ALA A 96 -0.57 -27.35 -6.95
CA ALA A 96 -0.72 -27.51 -8.39
C ALA A 96 0.18 -28.60 -9.01
N SER A 97 1.25 -28.99 -8.32
CA SER A 97 2.29 -29.91 -8.83
C SER A 97 2.13 -31.38 -8.40
N SER A 98 1.04 -31.76 -7.71
CA SER A 98 0.79 -33.15 -7.24
C SER A 98 0.04 -34.00 -8.28
N PRO A 99 0.21 -35.35 -8.32
CA PRO A 99 0.78 -36.03 -9.48
C PRO A 99 -0.23 -36.69 -10.43
N SER A 100 -0.29 -36.19 -11.66
CA SER A 100 -0.70 -36.99 -12.82
C SER A 100 0.15 -36.62 -14.03
N SER A 101 1.47 -36.81 -13.96
CA SER A 101 2.38 -37.16 -15.07
C SER A 101 3.86 -37.05 -14.64
N PRO A 102 4.75 -37.96 -15.09
CA PRO A 102 6.19 -37.85 -14.86
C PRO A 102 6.87 -37.13 -16.04
N SER A 103 7.34 -35.91 -15.83
CA SER A 103 8.37 -35.15 -16.58
C SER A 103 8.11 -33.66 -16.29
N SER A 104 9.07 -32.77 -16.09
CA SER A 104 10.50 -32.73 -16.37
C SER A 104 11.15 -31.79 -15.35
N SER A 105 12.46 -31.95 -15.14
CA SER A 105 13.31 -31.10 -14.31
C SER A 105 13.06 -29.61 -14.59
N THR A 106 12.39 -28.92 -13.68
CA THR A 106 12.35 -27.45 -13.68
C THR A 106 13.28 -26.99 -12.58
N THR A 107 14.42 -26.47 -13.00
CA THR A 107 15.40 -25.75 -12.18
C THR A 107 14.66 -24.68 -11.39
N LEU A 108 14.73 -24.73 -10.05
CA LEU A 108 14.20 -23.68 -9.17
C LEU A 108 14.80 -22.32 -9.58
N PRO A 109 13.99 -21.30 -9.91
CA PRO A 109 14.52 -19.98 -10.24
C PRO A 109 15.14 -19.32 -8.99
N PRO A 110 16.12 -18.42 -9.17
CA PRO A 110 16.88 -17.84 -8.08
C PRO A 110 16.05 -16.79 -7.31
N THR A 111 16.26 -16.78 -5.98
CA THR A 111 15.63 -15.93 -4.94
C THR A 111 14.16 -16.26 -4.62
N THR A 112 13.98 -17.19 -3.69
CA THR A 112 12.68 -17.65 -3.17
C THR A 112 11.84 -16.57 -2.48
N ASN A 113 12.41 -15.40 -2.16
CA ASN A 113 11.76 -14.44 -1.26
C ASN A 113 10.69 -13.57 -1.93
N ASP A 114 10.76 -13.37 -3.25
CA ASP A 114 9.91 -12.40 -3.97
C ASP A 114 9.03 -13.04 -5.05
N ILE A 115 8.85 -14.36 -5.00
CA ILE A 115 8.07 -15.15 -6.00
C ILE A 115 6.59 -14.74 -6.09
N HIS A 116 6.06 -14.04 -5.08
CA HIS A 116 4.70 -13.51 -5.08
C HIS A 116 4.57 -12.20 -5.87
N LEU A 117 5.68 -11.48 -6.11
CA LEU A 117 5.66 -10.25 -6.88
C LEU A 117 5.42 -10.57 -8.35
N ILE A 118 4.47 -9.86 -8.96
CA ILE A 118 4.23 -9.96 -10.40
C ILE A 118 5.46 -9.49 -11.18
N ASP A 119 5.62 -9.89 -12.43
CA ASP A 119 6.64 -9.30 -13.31
C ASP A 119 5.99 -8.26 -14.21
N LEU A 120 6.55 -7.05 -14.23
CA LEU A 120 6.06 -5.92 -15.02
C LEU A 120 7.28 -5.23 -15.64
N PRO A 121 7.61 -5.54 -16.91
CA PRO A 121 8.75 -4.95 -17.59
C PRO A 121 8.68 -3.42 -17.56
N HIS A 122 9.81 -2.77 -17.32
CA HIS A 122 9.95 -1.31 -17.31
C HIS A 122 9.19 -0.56 -16.19
N VAL A 123 8.60 -1.29 -15.23
CA VAL A 123 7.95 -0.69 -14.05
C VAL A 123 8.90 -0.73 -12.85
N HIS A 124 9.23 0.42 -12.30
CA HIS A 124 10.10 0.52 -11.13
C HIS A 124 9.33 0.15 -9.85
N ARG A 125 9.85 -0.81 -9.07
CA ARG A 125 9.31 -1.10 -7.74
C ARG A 125 10.08 -0.37 -6.65
N PHE A 126 9.33 0.26 -5.78
CA PHE A 126 9.84 1.06 -4.67
C PHE A 126 9.29 0.51 -3.34
N PRO A 127 9.94 -0.52 -2.76
CA PRO A 127 9.49 -1.12 -1.51
C PRO A 127 9.81 -0.20 -0.32
N VAL A 128 8.78 0.23 0.41
CA VAL A 128 8.93 1.07 1.61
C VAL A 128 7.96 0.62 2.71
N SER A 129 8.45 -0.20 3.63
CA SER A 129 7.63 -0.73 4.73
C SER A 129 7.28 0.34 5.79
N LEU A 130 6.08 0.91 5.73
CA LEU A 130 5.59 1.86 6.76
C LEU A 130 5.42 1.23 8.15
N THR A 131 5.31 -0.10 8.22
CA THR A 131 5.30 -0.88 9.46
C THR A 131 6.65 -1.58 9.67
N GLY A 132 7.75 -0.89 9.34
CA GLY A 132 9.11 -1.40 9.48
C GLY A 132 9.61 -1.36 10.94
N LYS A 133 10.93 -1.53 11.11
CA LYS A 133 11.57 -1.66 12.43
C LYS A 133 11.27 -0.50 13.39
N ALA A 134 11.13 0.73 12.89
CA ALA A 134 10.82 1.90 13.73
C ALA A 134 9.41 1.81 14.33
N PHE A 135 8.43 1.41 13.52
CA PHE A 135 7.06 1.15 13.94
C PHE A 135 6.97 -0.06 14.87
N GLU A 136 7.59 -1.19 14.50
CA GLU A 136 7.63 -2.40 15.34
C GLU A 136 8.22 -2.10 16.72
N ARG A 137 9.33 -1.36 16.77
CA ARG A 137 9.94 -0.92 18.03
C ARG A 137 8.98 -0.07 18.84
N THR A 138 8.24 0.83 18.21
CA THR A 138 7.23 1.67 18.88
C THR A 138 6.12 0.82 19.48
N LEU A 139 5.63 -0.19 18.77
CA LEU A 139 4.63 -1.12 19.30
C LEU A 139 5.18 -1.92 20.50
N LEU A 140 6.42 -2.41 20.41
CA LEU A 140 7.05 -3.16 21.52
C LEU A 140 7.19 -2.30 22.78
N TRP A 141 7.62 -1.04 22.66
CA TRP A 141 7.74 -0.13 23.80
C TRP A 141 6.40 0.27 24.44
N ARG A 142 5.27 -0.01 23.77
CA ARG A 142 3.92 0.20 24.33
C ARG A 142 3.42 -0.97 25.18
N LEU A 143 4.08 -2.13 25.12
CA LEU A 143 3.74 -3.26 26.00
C LEU A 143 4.10 -2.91 27.44
N ASP A 144 3.31 -3.41 28.40
CA ASP A 144 3.78 -3.47 29.77
C ASP A 144 5.03 -4.35 29.87
N TRP A 145 5.81 -4.13 30.94
CA TRP A 145 7.10 -4.79 31.10
C TRP A 145 7.01 -6.32 31.06
N TRP A 146 5.92 -6.92 31.56
CA TRP A 146 5.74 -8.37 31.55
C TRP A 146 5.53 -8.89 30.12
N ASN A 147 4.60 -8.29 29.38
CA ASN A 147 4.34 -8.67 28.00
C ASN A 147 5.50 -8.34 27.06
N PHE A 148 6.27 -7.28 27.33
CA PHE A 148 7.50 -6.96 26.61
C PHE A 148 8.52 -8.10 26.70
N PHE A 149 8.87 -8.53 27.92
CA PHE A 149 9.81 -9.64 28.10
C PHE A 149 9.27 -10.97 27.55
N LYS A 150 7.95 -11.19 27.67
CA LYS A 150 7.30 -12.37 27.10
C LYS A 150 7.40 -12.41 25.57
N VAL A 151 7.16 -11.30 24.90
CA VAL A 151 7.30 -11.19 23.43
C VAL A 151 8.74 -11.41 23.00
N LEU A 152 9.71 -10.84 23.71
CA LEU A 152 11.13 -11.07 23.42
C LEU A 152 11.53 -12.54 23.58
N ALA A 153 11.09 -13.20 24.66
CA ALA A 153 11.36 -14.60 24.90
C ALA A 153 10.75 -15.49 23.80
N LEU A 154 9.47 -15.27 23.45
CA LEU A 154 8.80 -16.01 22.37
C LEU A 154 9.48 -15.81 21.02
N ALA A 155 9.85 -14.58 20.68
CA ALA A 155 10.56 -14.28 19.44
C ALA A 155 11.93 -14.95 19.38
N ALA A 156 12.69 -14.93 20.48
CA ALA A 156 14.01 -15.57 20.59
C ALA A 156 13.93 -17.11 20.52
N SER A 157 12.85 -17.69 21.04
CA SER A 157 12.58 -19.14 21.02
C SER A 157 11.92 -19.62 19.73
N GLY A 158 11.72 -18.76 18.73
CA GLY A 158 11.14 -19.12 17.43
C GLY A 158 9.61 -19.12 17.37
N TYR A 159 8.93 -18.80 18.47
CA TYR A 159 7.46 -18.69 18.57
C TYR A 159 6.97 -17.31 18.10
N ARG A 160 7.29 -16.96 16.84
CA ARG A 160 6.96 -15.65 16.28
C ARG A 160 5.45 -15.40 16.20
N SER A 161 4.66 -16.43 15.89
CA SER A 161 3.19 -16.32 15.80
C SER A 161 2.57 -15.93 17.15
N ASP A 162 3.02 -16.53 18.24
CA ASP A 162 2.56 -16.21 19.59
C ASP A 162 2.97 -14.79 20.01
N ALA A 163 4.19 -14.37 19.65
CA ALA A 163 4.66 -13.01 19.88
C ALA A 163 3.79 -11.98 19.13
N VAL A 164 3.45 -12.24 17.87
CA VAL A 164 2.56 -11.39 17.06
C VAL A 164 1.17 -11.32 17.68
N LEU A 165 0.63 -12.44 18.17
CA LEU A 165 -0.69 -12.48 18.81
C LEU A 165 -0.75 -11.57 20.06
N ILE A 166 0.31 -11.56 20.86
CA ILE A 166 0.40 -10.68 22.05
C ILE A 166 0.43 -9.21 21.63
N VAL A 167 1.27 -8.85 20.65
CA VAL A 167 1.33 -7.48 20.14
C VAL A 167 -0.02 -7.04 19.56
N GLY A 168 -0.68 -7.93 18.81
CA GLY A 168 -2.01 -7.73 18.25
C GLY A 168 -3.06 -7.44 19.33
N GLN A 169 -3.14 -8.29 20.35
CA GLN A 169 -4.16 -8.18 21.40
C GLN A 169 -3.90 -7.06 22.41
N GLN A 170 -2.63 -6.84 22.79
CA GLN A 170 -2.28 -5.96 23.90
C GLN A 170 -1.95 -4.53 23.45
N VAL A 171 -1.50 -4.34 22.21
CA VAL A 171 -1.11 -3.03 21.69
C VAL A 171 -2.01 -2.61 20.55
N MET A 172 -2.08 -3.42 19.49
CA MET A 172 -2.78 -3.00 18.28
C MET A 172 -4.27 -2.83 18.53
N SER A 173 -4.94 -3.84 19.11
CA SER A 173 -6.38 -3.85 19.37
C SER A 173 -6.85 -2.63 20.21
N PRO A 174 -6.27 -2.31 21.38
CA PRO A 174 -6.63 -1.11 22.13
C PRO A 174 -6.34 0.20 21.39
N ARG A 175 -5.34 0.19 20.49
CA ARG A 175 -4.94 1.37 19.75
C ARG A 175 -5.89 1.71 18.61
N GLY A 176 -6.54 0.69 18.03
CA GLY A 176 -7.40 0.81 16.86
C GLY A 176 -6.66 1.27 15.61
N LEU A 177 -7.34 1.25 14.47
CA LEU A 177 -6.76 1.65 13.18
C LEU A 177 -6.31 3.13 13.16
N ILE A 178 -7.08 4.04 13.78
CA ILE A 178 -6.71 5.46 13.87
C ILE A 178 -5.42 5.66 14.65
N GLY A 179 -5.30 5.02 15.82
CA GLY A 179 -4.12 5.14 16.66
C GLY A 179 -2.88 4.55 15.98
N LEU A 180 -3.02 3.48 15.20
CA LEU A 180 -1.92 2.91 14.41
C LEU A 180 -1.51 3.85 13.27
N GLY A 181 -2.46 4.56 12.63
CA GLY A 181 -2.15 5.62 11.68
C GLY A 181 -1.34 6.76 12.31
N ILE A 182 -1.73 7.20 13.50
CA ILE A 182 -0.97 8.18 14.29
C ILE A 182 0.43 7.67 14.65
N ASP A 183 0.53 6.41 15.11
CA ASP A 183 1.82 5.82 15.46
C ASP A 183 2.73 5.70 14.23
N THR A 184 2.17 5.46 13.04
CA THR A 184 2.90 5.48 11.77
C THR A 184 3.48 6.87 11.49
N LEU A 185 2.67 7.94 11.64
CA LEU A 185 3.16 9.32 11.50
C LEU A 185 4.27 9.63 12.50
N ASP A 186 4.14 9.16 13.75
CA ASP A 186 5.06 9.52 14.83
C ASP A 186 6.35 8.68 14.89
N SER A 187 6.46 7.62 14.08
CA SER A 187 7.59 6.69 14.12
C SER A 187 8.27 6.41 12.78
N SER A 188 7.57 6.54 11.65
CA SER A 188 8.07 6.15 10.32
C SER A 188 8.60 7.34 9.51
N PHE A 189 9.32 8.27 10.15
CA PHE A 189 9.79 9.51 9.51
C PHE A 189 10.72 9.27 8.31
N GLY A 190 11.62 8.29 8.40
CA GLY A 190 12.57 7.98 7.33
C GLY A 190 11.88 7.38 6.10
N GLU A 191 10.93 6.48 6.33
CA GLU A 191 10.10 5.87 5.31
C GLU A 191 9.20 6.92 4.63
N MET A 192 8.57 7.78 5.43
CA MET A 192 7.75 8.89 4.93
C MET A 192 8.58 9.87 4.10
N LYS A 193 9.79 10.23 4.55
CA LYS A 193 10.69 11.08 3.77
C LYS A 193 11.01 10.43 2.42
N THR A 194 11.34 9.15 2.42
CA THR A 194 11.67 8.38 1.21
C THR A 194 10.52 8.37 0.20
N ILE A 195 9.28 8.20 0.68
CA ILE A 195 8.07 8.24 -0.17
C ILE A 195 7.85 9.64 -0.76
N PHE A 196 7.93 10.70 0.06
CA PHE A 196 7.70 12.07 -0.40
C PHE A 196 8.85 12.64 -1.25
N ASP A 197 10.07 12.14 -1.05
CA ASP A 197 11.19 12.42 -1.95
C ASP A 197 10.88 11.91 -3.37
N LEU A 198 10.37 10.68 -3.50
CA LEU A 198 9.96 10.10 -4.78
C LEU A 198 8.88 10.92 -5.48
N PHE A 199 7.82 11.32 -4.76
CA PHE A 199 6.77 12.20 -5.30
C PHE A 199 7.30 13.58 -5.72
N SER A 200 8.41 14.02 -5.13
CA SER A 200 9.07 15.29 -5.48
C SER A 200 10.18 15.15 -6.53
N THR A 201 10.34 13.99 -7.16
CA THR A 201 11.37 13.81 -8.20
C THR A 201 11.12 14.75 -9.37
N PRO A 202 12.13 15.50 -9.85
CA PRO A 202 12.00 16.33 -11.03
C PRO A 202 11.61 15.52 -12.27
N THR A 203 10.67 16.04 -13.05
CA THR A 203 10.42 15.60 -14.42
C THR A 203 11.48 16.24 -15.32
N THR A 204 12.49 15.48 -15.75
CA THR A 204 13.42 15.91 -16.80
C THR A 204 12.76 15.69 -18.16
N HIS A 205 12.28 16.77 -18.77
CA HIS A 205 12.01 16.81 -20.21
C HIS A 205 13.29 17.26 -20.92
N ASN A 206 14.21 16.34 -21.21
CA ASN A 206 15.23 16.61 -22.22
C ASN A 206 14.73 16.03 -23.54
N LEU A 207 14.01 16.86 -24.31
CA LEU A 207 13.64 16.56 -25.70
C LEU A 207 14.65 17.14 -26.71
N ASP A 208 15.61 17.98 -26.29
CA ASP A 208 16.44 18.74 -27.23
C ASP A 208 17.95 18.39 -27.22
N ASP A 209 18.47 17.63 -26.26
CA ASP A 209 19.88 17.19 -26.23
C ASP A 209 19.98 15.67 -26.26
N GLN A 210 19.88 15.08 -27.46
CA GLN A 210 20.35 13.71 -27.71
C GLN A 210 21.87 13.73 -27.87
N ASP A 211 22.60 13.58 -26.76
CA ASP A 211 23.95 13.02 -26.81
C ASP A 211 23.83 11.49 -26.71
N PRO A 212 24.13 10.72 -27.78
CA PRO A 212 24.00 9.26 -27.77
C PRO A 212 25.08 8.54 -26.95
N SER A 213 25.98 9.27 -26.28
CA SER A 213 27.20 8.72 -25.68
C SER A 213 27.23 8.65 -24.14
N SER A 214 26.14 9.00 -23.47
CA SER A 214 26.01 8.81 -22.02
C SER A 214 25.11 7.62 -21.71
N ASP A 215 25.71 6.55 -21.17
CA ASP A 215 25.03 5.39 -20.54
C ASP A 215 24.33 5.77 -19.21
N ASP A 216 23.99 7.05 -19.03
CA ASP A 216 23.25 7.52 -17.85
C ASP A 216 21.76 7.23 -18.13
N ASP A 217 21.21 6.27 -17.39
CA ASP A 217 19.79 5.94 -17.35
C ASP A 217 18.97 7.23 -17.31
N ASN A 218 18.39 7.60 -18.45
CA ASN A 218 17.53 8.76 -18.61
C ASN A 218 16.25 8.51 -17.79
N ILE A 219 16.26 8.88 -16.50
CA ILE A 219 15.15 8.63 -15.59
C ILE A 219 13.94 9.43 -16.09
N SER A 220 13.06 8.72 -16.79
CA SER A 220 11.70 9.18 -17.05
C SER A 220 11.01 9.45 -15.71
N THR A 221 10.14 10.45 -15.69
CA THR A 221 9.37 10.86 -14.50
C THR A 221 8.84 9.63 -13.73
N PRO A 222 8.79 9.63 -12.39
CA PRO A 222 8.31 8.45 -11.65
C PRO A 222 6.81 8.18 -11.87
N TYR A 223 6.09 9.10 -12.51
CA TYR A 223 4.69 9.01 -12.80
C TYR A 223 4.43 8.36 -14.17
N PRO A 224 3.30 7.65 -14.33
CA PRO A 224 2.25 7.37 -13.34
C PRO A 224 2.66 6.42 -12.19
N ILE A 225 2.20 6.72 -10.97
CA ILE A 225 2.50 5.94 -9.77
C ILE A 225 1.27 5.16 -9.32
N ILE A 226 1.44 3.88 -9.01
CA ILE A 226 0.49 3.12 -8.18
C ILE A 226 1.07 2.91 -6.78
N ILE A 227 0.29 3.22 -5.75
CA ILE A 227 0.67 2.98 -4.35
C ILE A 227 -0.26 1.97 -3.71
N HIS A 228 0.29 0.96 -3.04
CA HIS A 228 -0.51 -0.08 -2.40
C HIS A 228 0.09 -0.54 -1.06
N CYS A 229 -0.74 -1.22 -0.29
CA CYS A 229 -0.30 -2.05 0.83
C CYS A 229 -0.97 -3.42 0.63
N THR A 230 -1.34 -4.13 1.70
CA THR A 230 -2.10 -5.39 1.56
C THR A 230 -3.51 -5.14 1.04
N GLN A 231 -4.27 -4.26 1.69
CA GLN A 231 -5.67 -3.97 1.31
C GLN A 231 -5.85 -2.63 0.58
N GLY A 232 -4.81 -1.80 0.49
CA GLY A 232 -4.94 -0.47 -0.12
C GLY A 232 -5.79 0.52 0.70
N LYS A 233 -6.06 0.23 1.98
CA LYS A 233 -6.96 1.00 2.86
C LYS A 233 -6.18 1.90 3.82
N ASP A 234 -5.50 1.33 4.82
CA ASP A 234 -4.97 2.12 5.95
C ASP A 234 -3.66 2.85 5.62
N ARG A 235 -2.57 2.11 5.37
CA ARG A 235 -1.26 2.70 5.02
C ARG A 235 -1.31 3.50 3.73
N THR A 236 -1.94 2.93 2.71
CA THR A 236 -2.18 3.62 1.45
C THR A 236 -3.07 4.85 1.65
N GLY A 237 -4.18 4.72 2.38
CA GLY A 237 -5.08 5.83 2.66
C GLY A 237 -4.45 6.94 3.47
N LEU A 238 -3.53 6.62 4.38
CA LEU A 238 -2.74 7.61 5.12
C LEU A 238 -1.88 8.44 4.16
N ILE A 239 -1.12 7.80 3.26
CA ILE A 239 -0.29 8.52 2.29
C ILE A 239 -1.15 9.35 1.32
N ILE A 240 -2.25 8.78 0.82
CA ILE A 240 -3.19 9.51 -0.05
C ILE A 240 -3.79 10.71 0.68
N LEU A 241 -4.19 10.57 1.94
CA LEU A 241 -4.69 11.68 2.74
C LEU A 241 -3.65 12.79 2.89
N LEU A 242 -2.39 12.45 3.21
CA LEU A 242 -1.32 13.44 3.31
C LEU A 242 -1.11 14.19 1.99
N LEU A 243 -1.13 13.49 0.85
CA LEU A 243 -1.04 14.13 -0.48
C LEU A 243 -2.23 15.05 -0.77
N LEU A 244 -3.45 14.64 -0.43
CA LEU A 244 -4.65 15.46 -0.63
C LEU A 244 -4.69 16.68 0.32
N LEU A 245 -4.15 16.57 1.53
CA LEU A 245 -4.01 17.70 2.45
C LEU A 245 -3.05 18.77 1.89
N LEU A 246 -2.10 18.39 1.04
CA LEU A 246 -1.26 19.36 0.33
C LEU A 246 -2.02 20.17 -0.71
N VAL A 247 -3.27 19.82 -1.05
CA VAL A 247 -4.14 20.53 -2.01
C VAL A 247 -5.52 20.84 -1.39
N ALA A 248 -5.55 21.00 -0.07
CA ALA A 248 -6.77 21.25 0.69
C ALA A 248 -7.47 22.58 0.35
N ASP A 249 -6.78 23.49 -0.36
CA ASP A 249 -7.36 24.71 -0.93
C ASP A 249 -8.39 24.44 -2.05
N VAL A 250 -8.32 23.26 -2.69
CA VAL A 250 -9.25 22.87 -3.78
C VAL A 250 -9.96 21.53 -3.55
N VAL A 251 -9.52 20.74 -2.57
CA VAL A 251 -10.13 19.46 -2.17
C VAL A 251 -10.62 19.56 -0.73
N SER A 252 -11.90 19.32 -0.47
CA SER A 252 -12.46 19.39 0.89
C SER A 252 -12.18 18.12 1.69
N ILE A 253 -12.21 18.22 3.03
CA ILE A 253 -12.02 17.07 3.92
C ILE A 253 -13.10 16.00 3.73
N GLU A 254 -14.32 16.40 3.35
CA GLU A 254 -15.42 15.49 3.03
C GLU A 254 -15.12 14.65 1.78
N ALA A 255 -14.52 15.26 0.75
CA ALA A 255 -14.08 14.53 -0.44
C ALA A 255 -12.94 13.56 -0.11
N MET A 256 -11.96 13.97 0.71
CA MET A 256 -10.88 13.09 1.17
C MET A 256 -11.43 11.91 1.99
N THR A 257 -12.40 12.17 2.85
CA THR A 257 -13.07 11.16 3.68
C THR A 257 -13.87 10.19 2.81
N SER A 258 -14.57 10.70 1.80
CA SER A 258 -15.34 9.88 0.86
C SER A 258 -14.44 8.96 0.02
N ASP A 259 -13.27 9.45 -0.43
CA ASP A 259 -12.26 8.58 -1.09
C ASP A 259 -11.76 7.47 -0.16
N TYR A 260 -11.48 7.80 1.11
CA TYR A 260 -11.02 6.82 2.09
C TYR A 260 -12.07 5.73 2.35
N VAL A 261 -13.31 6.14 2.67
CA VAL A 261 -14.41 5.23 3.01
C VAL A 261 -14.83 4.35 1.83
N ARG A 262 -14.60 4.80 0.59
CA ARG A 262 -14.86 3.98 -0.61
C ARG A 262 -14.19 2.60 -0.54
N SER A 263 -13.05 2.48 0.13
CA SER A 263 -12.37 1.19 0.31
C SER A 263 -13.20 0.15 1.06
N GLU A 264 -14.21 0.51 1.84
CA GLU A 264 -15.09 -0.49 2.46
C GLU A 264 -15.84 -1.33 1.42
N GLY A 265 -16.50 -0.65 0.48
CA GLY A 265 -17.28 -1.30 -0.57
C GLY A 265 -16.42 -2.12 -1.52
N GLU A 266 -15.24 -1.60 -1.86
CA GLU A 266 -14.31 -2.27 -2.79
C GLU A 266 -13.67 -3.55 -2.21
N LEU A 267 -13.65 -3.68 -0.88
CA LEU A 267 -13.03 -4.82 -0.18
C LEU A 267 -14.03 -5.89 0.27
N VAL A 268 -15.32 -5.75 -0.07
CA VAL A 268 -16.36 -6.74 0.29
C VAL A 268 -16.06 -8.12 -0.30
N ILE A 269 -15.50 -8.17 -1.51
CA ILE A 269 -15.22 -9.41 -2.25
C ILE A 269 -14.24 -10.32 -1.48
N GLU A 270 -13.27 -9.73 -0.79
CA GLU A 270 -12.28 -10.47 0.01
C GLU A 270 -12.59 -10.49 1.51
N MET A 271 -13.81 -10.13 1.94
CA MET A 271 -14.15 -10.04 3.36
C MET A 271 -13.80 -11.30 4.15
N GLU A 272 -14.07 -12.50 3.59
CA GLU A 272 -13.77 -13.76 4.29
C GLU A 272 -12.26 -14.00 4.47
N GLU A 273 -11.45 -13.75 3.44
CA GLU A 273 -9.99 -13.89 3.52
C GLU A 273 -9.40 -12.86 4.50
N ARG A 274 -9.86 -11.61 4.43
CA ARG A 274 -9.46 -10.55 5.37
C ARG A 274 -9.82 -10.90 6.81
N MET A 275 -10.99 -11.49 7.04
CA MET A 275 -11.40 -11.95 8.36
C MET A 275 -10.50 -13.08 8.88
N LYS A 276 -10.01 -13.97 8.01
CA LYS A 276 -9.02 -14.99 8.40
C LYS A 276 -7.69 -14.34 8.80
N GLU A 277 -7.18 -13.40 8.00
CA GLU A 277 -5.93 -12.66 8.30
C GLU A 277 -6.04 -11.87 9.63
N VAL A 278 -7.13 -11.13 9.83
CA VAL A 278 -7.39 -10.37 11.06
C VAL A 278 -7.44 -11.27 12.29
N ARG A 279 -8.11 -12.43 12.19
CA ARG A 279 -8.17 -13.41 13.29
C ARG A 279 -6.80 -14.03 13.61
N LEU A 280 -5.97 -14.28 12.59
CA LEU A 280 -4.60 -14.78 12.80
C LEU A 280 -3.72 -13.78 13.56
N LEU A 281 -4.01 -12.48 13.44
CA LEU A 281 -3.33 -11.42 14.21
C LEU A 281 -3.96 -11.19 15.59
N GLY A 282 -5.03 -11.91 15.96
CA GLY A 282 -5.74 -11.72 17.23
C GLY A 282 -6.54 -10.42 17.29
N LEU A 283 -6.94 -9.89 16.14
CA LEU A 283 -7.66 -8.62 16.01
C LEU A 283 -9.17 -8.84 15.80
N SER A 284 -9.97 -7.82 16.07
CA SER A 284 -11.43 -7.84 15.90
C SER A 284 -11.85 -7.53 14.46
N GLU A 285 -13.11 -7.81 14.12
CA GLU A 285 -13.69 -7.48 12.81
C GLU A 285 -13.61 -5.98 12.46
N GLU A 286 -13.50 -5.09 13.45
CA GLU A 286 -13.36 -3.65 13.24
C GLU A 286 -12.15 -3.30 12.35
N TYR A 287 -11.11 -4.14 12.35
CA TYR A 287 -9.93 -3.98 11.49
C TYR A 287 -10.23 -4.21 10.00
N THR A 288 -11.37 -4.81 9.66
CA THR A 288 -11.83 -4.98 8.29
C THR A 288 -12.54 -3.74 7.74
N LYS A 289 -12.96 -2.81 8.60
CA LYS A 289 -13.75 -1.62 8.23
C LYS A 289 -12.89 -0.37 8.17
N CYS A 290 -13.38 0.68 7.52
CA CYS A 290 -12.81 2.02 7.67
C CYS A 290 -13.28 2.55 9.02
N PRO A 291 -12.37 2.96 9.92
CA PRO A 291 -12.77 3.49 11.21
C PRO A 291 -13.38 4.88 11.04
N ASP A 292 -14.48 5.12 11.73
CA ASP A 292 -15.18 6.41 11.71
C ASP A 292 -14.25 7.55 12.15
N GLY A 293 -14.24 8.64 11.37
CA GLY A 293 -13.43 9.81 11.68
C GLY A 293 -11.93 9.65 11.46
N PHE A 294 -11.46 8.61 10.75
CA PHE A 294 -10.04 8.40 10.44
C PHE A 294 -9.34 9.68 9.95
N THR A 295 -9.86 10.27 8.87
CA THR A 295 -9.31 11.47 8.22
C THR A 295 -9.26 12.65 9.19
N GLY A 296 -10.37 12.93 9.88
CA GLY A 296 -10.48 14.02 10.85
C GLY A 296 -9.50 13.89 12.00
N ARG A 297 -9.35 12.70 12.59
CA ARG A 297 -8.42 12.46 13.71
C ARG A 297 -6.96 12.51 13.29
N ILE A 298 -6.64 12.10 12.05
CA ILE A 298 -5.30 12.28 11.49
C ILE A 298 -5.00 13.78 11.28
N CYS A 299 -5.95 14.56 10.74
CA CYS A 299 -5.80 16.00 10.57
C CYS A 299 -5.58 16.70 11.92
N GLU A 300 -6.43 16.41 12.91
CA GLU A 300 -6.31 16.95 14.26
C GLU A 300 -4.93 16.68 14.88
N HIS A 301 -4.40 15.46 14.68
CA HIS A 301 -3.06 15.11 15.17
C HIS A 301 -1.96 15.90 14.45
N LEU A 302 -2.06 16.03 13.11
CA LEU A 302 -1.13 16.83 12.32
C LEU A 302 -1.12 18.30 12.76
N ASP A 303 -2.31 18.90 12.90
CA ASP A 303 -2.45 20.29 13.32
C ASP A 303 -1.88 20.53 14.72
N ARG A 304 -2.27 19.69 15.68
CA ARG A 304 -1.88 19.85 17.09
C ARG A 304 -0.40 19.60 17.35
N ARG A 305 0.19 18.59 16.69
CA ARG A 305 1.57 18.16 16.98
C ARG A 305 2.60 18.80 16.05
N TYR A 306 2.24 19.00 14.79
CA TYR A 306 3.17 19.40 13.74
C TYR A 306 2.84 20.76 13.12
N GLY A 307 1.71 21.39 13.48
CA GLY A 307 1.26 22.63 12.86
C GLY A 307 0.69 22.42 11.46
N GLY A 308 0.18 21.21 11.18
CA GLY A 308 -0.41 20.82 9.90
C GLY A 308 0.49 19.90 9.08
N VAL A 309 0.00 19.47 7.91
CA VAL A 309 0.71 18.53 7.02
C VAL A 309 2.06 19.07 6.53
N GLU A 310 2.15 20.36 6.20
CA GLU A 310 3.41 20.97 5.76
C GLU A 310 4.45 21.05 6.89
N GLY A 311 4.00 21.29 8.13
CA GLY A 311 4.88 21.27 9.29
C GLY A 311 5.44 19.87 9.56
N TYR A 312 4.61 18.84 9.41
CA TYR A 312 5.04 17.44 9.46
C TYR A 312 6.05 17.11 8.36
N LEU A 313 5.76 17.48 7.11
CA LEU A 313 6.65 17.26 5.97
C LEU A 313 7.98 18.02 6.13
N GLY A 314 7.94 19.26 6.62
CA GLY A 314 9.13 20.06 6.93
C GLY A 314 10.01 19.39 7.99
N LEU A 315 9.41 18.83 9.04
CA LEU A 315 10.13 18.10 10.09
C LEU A 315 10.89 16.89 9.53
N ILE A 316 10.29 16.15 8.59
CA ILE A 316 10.93 14.98 7.97
C ILE A 316 11.86 15.35 6.79
N GLY A 317 12.12 16.64 6.54
CA GLY A 317 13.08 17.11 5.54
C GLY A 317 12.48 17.32 4.13
N ILE A 318 11.16 17.37 3.99
CA ILE A 318 10.45 17.72 2.76
C ILE A 318 10.13 19.22 2.80
N GLY A 319 11.07 20.02 2.30
CA GLY A 319 10.94 21.48 2.28
C GLY A 319 9.88 22.00 1.30
N LYS A 320 9.60 23.31 1.39
CA LYS A 320 8.58 23.99 0.58
C LYS A 320 8.70 23.76 -0.91
N GLU A 321 9.92 23.75 -1.46
CA GLU A 321 10.14 23.53 -2.90
C GLU A 321 9.65 22.14 -3.36
N LYS A 322 9.88 21.10 -2.55
CA LYS A 322 9.40 19.74 -2.81
C LYS A 322 7.88 19.65 -2.67
N VAL A 323 7.31 20.29 -1.64
CA VAL A 323 5.86 20.40 -1.46
C VAL A 323 5.20 21.05 -2.68
N GLU A 324 5.71 22.20 -3.14
CA GLU A 324 5.18 22.89 -4.31
C GLU A 324 5.34 22.09 -5.61
N ARG A 325 6.37 21.25 -5.71
CA ARG A 325 6.53 20.34 -6.84
C ARG A 325 5.47 19.25 -6.83
N ILE A 326 5.21 18.63 -5.67
CA ILE A 326 4.14 17.64 -5.50
C ILE A 326 2.79 18.28 -5.83
N ARG A 327 2.50 19.47 -5.29
CA ARG A 327 1.28 20.24 -5.60
C ARG A 327 1.11 20.44 -7.12
N ARG A 328 2.15 20.88 -7.83
CA ARG A 328 2.12 21.07 -9.30
C ARG A 328 1.88 19.78 -10.07
N VAL A 329 2.38 18.65 -9.59
CA VAL A 329 2.11 17.35 -10.21
C VAL A 329 0.64 16.95 -10.03
N LEU A 330 0.06 17.20 -8.86
CA LEU A 330 -1.32 16.82 -8.55
C LEU A 330 -2.38 17.74 -9.17
N LEU A 331 -2.16 19.06 -9.18
CA LEU A 331 -3.15 20.05 -9.61
C LEU A 331 -3.38 20.07 -11.13
N ALA A 332 -4.65 20.19 -11.53
CA ALA A 332 -5.18 20.07 -12.89
C ALA A 332 -4.91 21.25 -13.84
#